data_AF-A0A8S2YIY5-F1
#
_entry.id   AF-A0A8S2YIY5-F1
#
_cell.length_a   1.000
_cell.length_b   1.000
_cell.length_c   1.000
_cell.angle_alpha   90.00
_cell.angle_beta   90.00
_cell.angle_gamma   90.00
#
_symmetry.space_group_name_H-M   'P 1'
#
loop_
_entity.id
_entity.type
_entity.pdbx_description
1 polymer ?
#
loop_
_entity_poly.entity_id
_entity_poly.type
_entity_poly.pdbx_seq_one_letter_code
_entity_poly.pdbx_strand_id
1 'polypeptide(L)' 'MLPQDESLQILEEFLRAHNYEKVQGIPIQVILQLAQLILKETAFVNGNKFYRQIIGGAMGSPFTLT' A
#
# COMPACT_ATOMS: atom_id res chain seq x y z
N MET A 1 4.92 -5.37 -12.57
CA MET A 1 4.54 -5.10 -11.16
C MET A 1 5.82 -4.77 -10.43
N LEU A 2 5.83 -3.67 -9.69
CA LEU A 2 6.96 -3.35 -8.83
C LEU A 2 6.94 -4.33 -7.63
N PRO A 3 8.07 -4.95 -7.25
CA PRO A 3 8.15 -5.73 -6.03
C PRO A 3 7.67 -4.93 -4.81
N GLN A 4 6.97 -5.59 -3.87
CA GLN A 4 6.39 -4.90 -2.70
C GLN A 4 7.46 -4.20 -1.86
N ASP A 5 8.62 -4.83 -1.71
CA ASP A 5 9.75 -4.27 -0.96
C ASP A 5 10.35 -3.04 -1.66
N GLU A 6 10.47 -3.09 -3.00
CA GLU A 6 10.91 -1.94 -3.80
C GLU A 6 9.91 -0.78 -3.76
N SER A 7 8.61 -1.09 -3.62
CA SER A 7 7.54 -0.09 -3.59
C SER A 7 7.59 0.79 -2.33
N LEU A 8 7.98 0.22 -1.19
CA LEU A 8 8.15 0.95 0.06
C LEU A 8 9.39 1.85 0.02
N GLN A 9 10.50 1.35 -0.56
CA GLN A 9 11.72 2.14 -0.72
C GLN A 9 11.49 3.35 -1.62
N ILE A 10 10.79 3.17 -2.75
CA ILE A 10 10.46 4.28 -3.65
C ILE A 10 9.56 5.32 -2.95
N LEU A 11 8.60 4.88 -2.14
CA LEU A 11 7.75 5.79 -1.36
C LEU A 11 8.57 6.59 -0.35
N GLU A 12 9.50 5.95 0.36
CA GLU A 12 10.39 6.64 1.29
C GLU A 12 11.28 7.66 0.58
N GLU A 13 11.94 7.28 -0.51
CA GLU A 13 12.78 8.16 -1.31
C GLU A 13 12.00 9.34 -1.86
N PHE A 14 10.79 9.11 -2.37
CA PHE A 14 9.91 10.15 -2.89
C PHE A 14 9.58 11.18 -1.80
N LEU A 15 9.18 10.72 -0.61
CA LEU A 15 8.82 11.62 0.49
C LEU A 15 10.03 12.43 0.99
N ARG A 16 11.19 11.78 1.10
CA ARG A 16 12.45 12.43 1.47
C ARG A 16 12.91 13.46 0.44
N ALA A 17 12.82 13.14 -0.86
CA ALA A 17 13.18 14.06 -1.95
C ALA A 17 12.35 15.35 -1.96
N HIS A 18 11.13 15.30 -1.41
CA HIS A 18 10.25 16.46 -1.27
C HIS A 18 10.34 17.11 0.13
N ASN A 19 11.33 16.76 0.95
CA ASN A 19 11.53 17.25 2.31
C ASN A 19 10.30 17.08 3.21
N TYR A 20 9.45 16.10 2.95
CA TYR A 20 8.45 15.70 3.93
C TYR A 20 9.19 15.00 5.06
N GLU A 21 8.93 15.41 6.30
CA GLU A 21 9.22 14.62 7.51
C GLU A 21 7.93 14.04 8.10
N LYS A 22 6.81 14.70 7.77
CA LYS A 22 5.45 14.37 8.20
C LYS A 22 4.47 14.69 7.06
N VAL A 23 3.44 13.87 6.90
CA VAL A 23 2.29 14.16 6.03
C VAL A 23 1.08 14.36 6.94
N GLN A 24 0.46 15.54 6.86
CA GLN A 24 -0.67 15.90 7.73
C GLN A 24 -0.39 15.70 9.24
N GLY A 25 0.84 15.95 9.68
CA GLY A 25 1.27 15.75 11.08
C GLY A 25 1.66 14.31 11.44
N ILE A 26 1.43 13.33 10.56
CA ILE A 26 1.81 11.94 10.75
C ILE A 26 3.27 11.74 10.30
N PRO A 27 4.18 11.20 11.15
CA PRO A 27 5.55 10.91 10.76
C PRO A 27 5.63 9.91 9.60
N ILE A 28 6.60 10.10 8.70
CA ILE A 28 6.79 9.21 7.54
C ILE A 28 6.98 7.75 7.96
N GLN A 29 7.67 7.48 9.06
CA GLN A 29 7.85 6.11 9.56
C GLN A 29 6.51 5.41 9.82
N VAL A 30 5.53 6.13 10.34
CA VAL A 30 4.17 5.60 10.59
C VAL A 30 3.46 5.34 9.26
N ILE A 31 3.62 6.23 8.27
CA ILE A 31 3.06 6.06 6.93
C ILE A 31 3.67 4.84 6.23
N LEU A 32 4.98 4.65 6.33
CA LEU A 32 5.68 3.49 5.77
C LEU A 32 5.25 2.19 6.45
N GLN A 33 5.05 2.19 7.76
CA GLN A 33 4.51 1.03 8.49
C GLN A 33 3.07 0.71 8.07
N LEU A 34 2.22 1.71 7.91
CA LEU A 34 0.86 1.54 7.39
C LEU A 34 0.85 1.02 5.96
N ALA A 35 1.68 1.59 5.08
CA ALA A 35 1.84 1.12 3.71
C ALA A 35 2.35 -0.33 3.67
N GLN A 36 3.30 -0.69 4.53
CA GLN A 36 3.80 -2.06 4.65
C GLN A 36 2.70 -3.02 5.11
N LEU A 37 1.88 -2.62 6.09
CA LEU A 37 0.74 -3.42 6.53
C LEU A 37 -0.23 -3.66 5.38
N ILE A 38 -0.60 -2.60 4.63
CA ILE A 38 -1.53 -2.69 3.50
C ILE A 38 -0.97 -3.59 2.39
N LEU A 39 0.31 -3.43 2.04
CA LEU A 39 0.97 -4.24 1.01
C LEU A 39 1.07 -5.72 1.40
N LYS A 40 1.38 -6.03 2.67
CA LYS A 40 1.50 -7.40 3.16
C LYS A 40 0.16 -8.07 3.38
N GLU A 41 -0.76 -7.39 4.05
CA GLU A 41 -2.08 -7.94 4.37
C GLU A 41 -2.97 -8.00 3.13
N THR A 42 -2.70 -7.15 2.12
CA THR A 42 -3.48 -7.04 0.88
C THR A 42 -5.00 -6.96 1.17
N ALA A 43 -5.36 -6.47 2.36
CA ALA A 43 -6.71 -6.54 2.88
C ALA A 43 -7.34 -5.15 2.92
N PHE A 44 -8.53 -4.99 2.37
CA PHE A 44 -9.29 -3.74 2.42
C PHE A 44 -10.74 -3.99 2.81
N VAL A 45 -11.39 -2.97 3.36
CA VAL A 45 -12.79 -3.02 3.78
C VAL A 45 -13.62 -2.20 2.81
N ASN A 46 -14.68 -2.79 2.26
CA ASN A 46 -15.68 -2.10 1.47
C ASN A 46 -17.08 -2.61 1.87
N GLY A 47 -18.03 -1.71 2.13
CA GLY A 47 -19.39 -2.10 2.50
C GLY A 47 -19.49 -3.06 3.69
N ASN A 48 -18.63 -2.90 4.71
CA ASN A 48 -18.55 -3.75 5.90
C ASN A 48 -18.10 -5.21 5.64
N LYS A 49 -17.49 -5.47 4.48
CA LYS A 49 -16.89 -6.76 4.12
C LYS A 49 -15.37 -6.63 4.01
N PHE A 50 -14.65 -7.67 4.40
CA PHE A 50 -13.19 -7.75 4.31
C PHE A 50 -12.80 -8.48 3.02
N TYR A 51 -11.98 -7.82 2.22
CA TYR A 51 -11.46 -8.33 0.95
C TYR A 51 -9.97 -8.54 1.09
N ARG A 52 -9.44 -9.67 0.63
CA ARG A 52 -7.99 -9.92 0.56
C ARG A 52 -7.59 -10.12 -0.90
N GLN A 53 -6.71 -9.28 -1.41
CA GLN A 53 -6.20 -9.41 -2.76
C GLN A 53 -5.32 -10.66 -2.86
N ILE A 54 -5.66 -11.53 -3.81
CA ILE A 54 -4.87 -12.73 -4.10
C ILE A 54 -3.68 -12.33 -4.96
N ILE A 55 -2.46 -12.64 -4.49
CA ILE A 55 -1.21 -12.42 -5.24
C ILE A 55 -1.26 -13.28 -6.51
N GLY A 56 -1.16 -12.64 -7.69
CA GLY A 56 -1.23 -13.31 -9.00
C GLY A 56 -2.55 -13.13 -9.76
N GLY A 57 -3.56 -12.48 -9.17
CA GLY A 57 -4.73 -12.02 -9.91
C GLY A 57 -4.35 -10.82 -10.78
N ALA A 58 -4.25 -11.01 -12.09
CA ALA A 58 -4.11 -9.90 -13.03
C ALA A 58 -5.20 -8.85 -12.74
N MET A 59 -4.83 -7.56 -12.67
CA MET A 59 -5.76 -6.41 -12.68
C MET A 59 -6.48 -6.37 -14.03
N GLY A 60 -7.43 -7.29 -14.22
CA GLY A 60 -8.08 -7.61 -15.49
C GLY A 60 -8.88 -8.91 -15.44
N SER A 61 -8.75 -9.71 -14.37
CA SER A 61 -9.64 -10.85 -14.14
C SER A 61 -11.05 -10.37 -13.73
N PRO A 62 -12.13 -10.85 -14.37
CA PRO A 62 -13.51 -10.49 -14.03
C PRO A 62 -13.94 -10.91 -12.61
N PHE A 63 -13.09 -11.62 -11.86
CA PHE A 63 -13.34 -12.05 -10.48
C PHE A 63 -12.84 -11.06 -9.41
N THR A 64 -12.33 -9.88 -9.76
CA THR A 64 -12.07 -8.82 -8.77
C THR A 64 -13.31 -7.96 -8.46
N LEU A 65 -14.49 -8.34 -8.98
CA LEU A 65 -15.76 -7.61 -8.84
C LEU A 65 -16.76 -8.20 -7.83
N THR A 66 -16.35 -9.11 -6.95
CA THR A 66 -17.24 -9.65 -5.88
C THR A 66 -16.73 -9.28 -4.51
#